data_AF-A0A0D3I000-F1
#
_entry.id   AF-A0A0D3I000-F1
#
_cell.length_a   1.000
_cell.length_b   1.000
_cell.length_c   1.000
_cell.angle_alpha   90.00
_cell.angle_beta   90.00
_cell.angle_gamma   90.00
#
_symmetry.space_group_name_H-M   'P 1'
#
loop_
_entity.id
_entity.type
_entity.pdbx_description
1 polymer ?
#
loop_
_entity_poly.entity_id
_entity_poly.type
_entity_poly.pdbx_seq_one_letter_code
_entity_poly.pdbx_strand_id
1 'polypeptide(L)'
;MTDDSSDARFERALSARSELAPDEAVALARLSLEELSIDRALERCSQLICGRPAPPKTAAPSSVCGLVWKTGDIVYHCRTCGMDPSCAICHDCFLNSDHTGHDFWMFSSGGGCCDCGDVE
;
A
#
# COMPACT_ATOMS: atom_id res chain seq x y z
N MET A 1 16.15 -3.30 43.65
CA MET A 1 17.46 -3.50 42.98
C MET A 1 17.17 -3.72 41.51
N THR A 2 16.84 -2.65 40.80
CA THR A 2 16.62 -2.70 39.34
C THR A 2 17.87 -2.16 38.66
N ASP A 3 18.22 -2.83 37.58
CA ASP A 3 19.47 -2.85 36.83
C ASP A 3 19.89 -1.46 36.28
N ASP A 4 21.06 -0.98 36.71
CA ASP A 4 21.73 0.29 36.37
C ASP A 4 22.36 0.27 34.95
N SER A 5 22.36 -0.89 34.29
CA SER A 5 23.11 -1.16 33.06
C SER A 5 22.50 -0.55 31.78
N SER A 6 21.20 -0.22 31.80
CA SER A 6 20.53 0.42 30.66
C SER A 6 20.83 1.91 30.54
N ASP A 7 21.00 2.61 31.66
CA ASP A 7 21.27 4.05 31.68
C ASP A 7 22.72 4.34 31.24
N ALA A 8 23.67 3.51 31.68
CA ALA A 8 25.06 3.60 31.26
C ALA A 8 25.26 3.40 29.74
N ARG A 9 24.40 2.61 29.09
CA ARG A 9 24.43 2.44 27.62
C ARG A 9 23.83 3.65 26.91
N PHE A 10 22.78 4.23 27.47
CA PHE A 10 22.10 5.40 26.91
C PHE A 10 22.97 6.66 27.01
N GLU A 11 23.61 6.91 28.16
CA GLU A 11 24.52 8.05 28.32
C GLU A 11 25.78 7.93 27.45
N ARG A 12 26.26 6.70 27.22
CA ARG A 12 27.41 6.44 26.34
C ARG A 12 27.06 6.69 24.86
N ALA A 13 25.82 6.40 24.45
CA ALA A 13 25.31 6.75 23.12
C ALA A 13 25.09 8.26 22.94
N LEU A 14 24.70 8.97 24.01
CA LEU A 14 24.57 10.43 24.01
C LEU A 14 25.93 11.15 23.96
N SER A 15 26.93 10.65 24.70
CA SER A 15 28.30 11.20 24.65
C SER A 15 28.98 10.93 23.30
N ALA A 16 28.75 9.77 22.68
CA ALA A 16 29.26 9.48 21.34
C ALA A 16 28.64 10.38 20.25
N ARG A 17 27.44 10.93 20.50
CA ARG A 17 26.78 11.90 19.61
C ARG A 17 27.33 13.32 19.73
N SER A 18 27.97 13.67 20.85
CA SER A 18 28.56 15.01 21.03
C SER A 18 29.90 15.21 20.32
N GLU A 19 30.49 14.15 19.74
CA GLU A 19 31.77 14.21 19.03
C GLU A 19 31.63 14.12 17.50
N LEU A 20 30.41 14.05 16.95
CA LEU A 20 30.23 14.09 15.49
C LEU A 20 30.48 15.51 14.97
N ALA A 21 31.31 15.60 13.93
CA ALA A 21 31.57 16.83 13.23
C ALA A 21 30.24 17.42 12.68
N PRO A 22 30.08 18.76 12.67
CA PRO A 22 28.81 19.40 12.31
C PRO A 22 28.31 19.05 10.91
N ASP A 23 29.19 18.63 10.00
CA ASP A 23 28.85 18.09 8.69
C ASP A 23 28.22 16.69 8.74
N GLU A 24 28.66 15.81 9.65
CA GLU A 24 28.07 14.48 9.86
C GLU A 24 26.72 14.55 10.59
N ALA A 25 26.57 15.47 11.55
CA ALA A 25 25.30 15.71 12.23
C ALA A 25 24.21 16.22 11.27
N VAL A 26 24.60 17.05 10.29
CA VAL A 26 23.71 17.52 9.22
C VAL A 26 23.36 16.40 8.23
N ALA A 27 24.30 15.49 7.93
CA ALA A 27 24.04 14.33 7.08
C ALA A 27 23.05 13.34 7.72
N LEU A 28 23.16 13.07 9.02
CA LEU A 28 22.21 12.23 9.76
C LEU A 28 20.84 12.91 9.96
N ALA A 29 20.82 14.23 10.16
CA ALA A 29 19.56 14.98 10.23
C ALA A 29 18.81 14.97 8.88
N ARG A 30 19.54 15.05 7.75
CA ARG A 30 18.98 14.88 6.40
C ARG A 30 18.38 13.50 6.17
N LEU A 31 19.01 12.44 6.68
CA LEU A 31 18.48 11.08 6.61
C LEU A 31 17.21 10.88 7.47
N SER A 32 16.94 11.73 8.46
CA SER A 32 15.74 11.62 9.31
C SER A 32 14.49 12.35 8.79
N LEU A 33 14.65 13.40 7.97
CA LEU A 33 13.52 14.20 7.50
C LEU A 33 12.82 13.61 6.27
N GLU A 34 13.49 12.71 5.54
CA GLU A 34 12.94 12.03 4.37
C GLU A 34 12.24 10.70 4.72
N GLU A 35 12.37 10.18 5.95
CA GLU A 35 11.81 8.88 6.34
C GLU A 35 10.37 8.93 6.90
N LEU A 36 9.77 10.12 7.03
CA LEU A 36 8.39 10.34 7.50
C LEU A 36 7.52 11.07 6.47
N SER A 37 7.77 10.88 5.17
CA SER A 37 6.81 11.32 4.15
C SER A 37 5.51 10.53 4.34
N ILE A 38 4.37 11.25 4.32
CA ILE A 38 3.03 10.66 4.35
C ILE A 38 2.91 9.53 3.32
N ASP A 39 3.62 9.64 2.19
CA ASP A 39 3.65 8.63 1.13
C ASP A 39 4.19 7.29 1.63
N ARG A 40 5.26 7.26 2.44
CA ARG A 40 5.78 6.00 3.01
C ARG A 40 4.82 5.38 4.03
N ALA A 41 4.12 6.22 4.79
CA ALA A 41 3.08 5.75 5.70
C ALA A 41 1.88 5.17 4.93
N LEU A 42 1.44 5.84 3.87
CA LEU A 42 0.39 5.39 2.97
C LEU A 42 0.77 4.09 2.25
N GLU A 43 2.01 3.97 1.78
CA GLU A 43 2.55 2.75 1.16
C GLU A 43 2.46 1.55 2.13
N ARG A 44 2.88 1.75 3.39
CA ARG A 44 2.80 0.71 4.43
C ARG A 44 1.36 0.37 4.82
N CYS A 45 0.49 1.37 4.91
CA CYS A 45 -0.94 1.16 5.16
C CYS A 45 -1.59 0.39 4.01
N SER A 46 -1.26 0.72 2.76
CA SER A 46 -1.71 0.01 1.56
C SER A 46 -1.28 -1.45 1.60
N GLN A 47 -0.01 -1.75 1.93
CA GLN A 47 0.48 -3.13 2.06
C GLN A 47 -0.22 -3.93 3.16
N LEU A 48 -0.58 -3.29 4.27
CA LEU A 48 -1.30 -3.94 5.37
C LEU A 48 -2.76 -4.24 5.02
N ILE A 49 -3.40 -3.35 4.26
CA ILE A 49 -4.83 -3.46 3.91
C ILE A 49 -5.03 -4.35 2.67
N CYS A 50 -4.21 -4.15 1.64
CA CYS A 50 -4.35 -4.79 0.33
C CYS A 50 -3.46 -6.03 0.16
N GLY A 51 -2.55 -6.30 1.11
CA GLY A 51 -1.49 -7.27 0.93
C GLY A 51 -0.39 -6.75 -0.01
N ARG A 52 0.70 -7.51 -0.14
CA ARG A 52 1.80 -7.14 -1.04
C ARG A 52 1.30 -7.20 -2.49
N PRO A 53 1.50 -6.15 -3.33
CA PRO A 53 1.05 -6.19 -4.71
C PRO A 53 1.69 -7.39 -5.42
N ALA A 54 0.83 -8.22 -6.03
CA ALA A 54 1.30 -9.32 -6.87
C ALA A 54 2.03 -8.71 -8.08
N PRO A 55 3.10 -9.36 -8.60
CA PRO A 55 3.73 -8.89 -9.82
C PRO A 55 2.70 -8.81 -10.94
N PRO A 56 2.77 -7.78 -11.81
CA PRO A 56 1.82 -7.61 -12.90
C PRO A 56 1.83 -8.89 -13.75
N LYS A 57 0.68 -9.56 -13.84
CA LYS A 57 0.54 -10.71 -14.73
C LYS A 57 0.54 -10.17 -16.15
N THR A 58 1.57 -10.49 -16.93
CA THR A 58 1.57 -10.26 -18.38
C THR A 58 0.55 -11.21 -19.02
N ALA A 59 -0.73 -10.87 -18.91
CA ALA A 59 -1.77 -11.52 -19.69
C ALA A 59 -1.66 -11.05 -21.15
N ALA A 60 -1.81 -11.97 -22.09
CA ALA A 60 -2.02 -11.65 -23.49
C ALA A 60 -3.21 -10.66 -23.63
N PRO A 61 -3.31 -9.85 -24.70
CA PRO A 61 -4.40 -8.89 -24.85
C PRO A 61 -5.72 -9.62 -25.14
N SER A 62 -6.32 -10.23 -24.12
CA SER A 62 -7.75 -10.47 -24.08
C SER A 62 -8.44 -9.13 -23.82
N SER A 63 -9.58 -8.89 -24.45
CA SER A 63 -10.41 -7.71 -24.20
C SER A 63 -10.95 -7.68 -22.77
N VAL A 64 -11.00 -8.84 -22.10
CA VAL A 64 -11.47 -9.03 -20.73
C VAL A 64 -10.28 -9.29 -19.80
N CYS A 65 -10.27 -8.66 -18.62
CA CYS A 65 -9.21 -8.80 -17.62
C CYS A 65 -9.17 -10.21 -17.00
N GLY A 66 -10.29 -10.69 -16.46
CA GLY A 66 -10.42 -12.05 -15.92
C GLY A 66 -9.47 -12.38 -14.76
N LEU A 67 -8.88 -11.39 -14.08
CA LEU A 67 -7.98 -11.63 -12.96
C LEU A 67 -8.72 -12.37 -11.85
N VAL A 68 -8.35 -13.63 -11.62
CA VAL A 68 -8.92 -14.47 -10.55
C VAL A 68 -8.40 -14.03 -9.19
N TRP A 69 -9.32 -13.80 -8.25
CA TRP A 69 -9.06 -13.38 -6.88
C TRP A 69 -8.91 -14.56 -5.93
N LYS A 70 -8.15 -14.33 -4.86
CA LYS A 70 -8.09 -15.19 -3.68
C LYS A 70 -8.95 -14.61 -2.57
N THR A 71 -9.32 -15.45 -1.62
CA THR A 71 -9.96 -15.01 -0.39
C THR A 71 -9.07 -13.98 0.31
N GLY A 72 -9.61 -12.80 0.59
CA GLY A 72 -8.87 -11.69 1.19
C GLY A 72 -8.56 -10.56 0.22
N ASP A 73 -8.51 -10.82 -1.09
CA ASP A 73 -8.14 -9.80 -2.09
C ASP A 73 -9.14 -8.64 -2.08
N ILE A 74 -8.62 -7.41 -2.17
CA ILE A 74 -9.45 -6.21 -2.24
C ILE A 74 -9.93 -5.98 -3.67
N VAL A 75 -11.23 -5.85 -3.82
CA VAL A 75 -11.91 -5.64 -5.11
C VAL A 75 -12.83 -4.43 -5.02
N TYR A 76 -13.15 -3.86 -6.19
CA TYR A 76 -13.93 -2.63 -6.31
C TYR A 76 -15.24 -2.90 -7.04
N HIS A 77 -16.34 -2.39 -6.48
CA HIS A 77 -17.63 -2.35 -7.16
C HIS A 77 -18.03 -0.89 -7.32
N CYS A 78 -18.25 -0.47 -8.56
CA CYS A 78 -18.73 0.86 -8.90
C CYS A 78 -20.22 0.77 -9.24
N ARG A 79 -21.09 1.26 -8.37
CA ARG A 79 -22.55 1.24 -8.54
C ARG A 79 -23.02 2.04 -9.76
N THR A 80 -22.23 3.02 -10.18
CA THR A 80 -22.52 3.82 -11.37
C THR A 80 -22.12 3.12 -12.68
N CYS A 81 -21.10 2.25 -12.65
CA CYS A 81 -20.59 1.57 -13.86
C CYS A 81 -21.08 0.13 -14.00
N GLY A 82 -21.26 -0.57 -12.87
CA GLY A 82 -21.64 -1.98 -12.85
C GLY A 82 -23.06 -2.18 -13.36
N MET A 83 -23.24 -3.23 -14.17
CA MET A 83 -24.56 -3.63 -14.68
C MET A 83 -25.44 -4.17 -13.56
N ASP A 84 -24.84 -4.93 -12.64
CA ASP A 84 -25.52 -5.51 -11.49
C ASP A 84 -24.64 -5.50 -10.22
N PRO A 85 -25.21 -5.76 -9.04
CA PRO A 85 -24.50 -5.70 -7.76
C PRO A 85 -23.35 -6.71 -7.59
N SER A 86 -23.25 -7.71 -8.46
CA SER A 86 -22.18 -8.71 -8.45
C SER A 86 -20.95 -8.30 -9.26
N CYS A 87 -21.08 -7.33 -10.18
CA CYS A 87 -19.96 -6.86 -11.00
C CYS A 87 -18.84 -6.28 -10.12
N ALA A 88 -17.62 -6.78 -10.23
CA ALA A 88 -16.48 -6.24 -9.51
C ALA A 88 -15.20 -6.29 -10.34
N ILE A 89 -14.37 -5.26 -10.16
CA ILE A 89 -13.11 -5.11 -10.88
C ILE A 89 -11.93 -5.10 -9.92
N CYS A 90 -10.76 -5.51 -10.41
CA CYS A 90 -9.54 -5.48 -9.63
C CYS A 90 -9.01 -4.05 -9.44
N HIS A 91 -8.09 -3.91 -8.49
CA HIS A 91 -7.38 -2.65 -8.21
C HIS A 91 -6.85 -1.96 -9.47
N ASP A 92 -6.13 -2.71 -10.31
CA ASP A 92 -5.47 -2.13 -11.48
C ASP A 92 -6.50 -1.65 -12.52
N CYS A 93 -7.59 -2.39 -12.73
CA CYS A 93 -8.65 -1.97 -13.63
C CYS A 93 -9.39 -0.73 -13.12
N PHE A 94 -9.61 -0.64 -11.80
CA PHE A 94 -10.23 0.53 -11.18
C PHE A 94 -9.36 1.78 -11.36
N LEU A 95 -8.04 1.70 -11.08
CA LEU A 95 -7.14 2.85 -11.22
C LEU A 95 -6.91 3.27 -12.67
N ASN A 96 -6.97 2.34 -13.62
CA ASN A 96 -6.78 2.61 -15.04
C ASN A 96 -8.08 2.99 -15.76
N SER A 97 -9.19 3.17 -15.03
CA SER A 97 -10.49 3.59 -15.57
C SER A 97 -10.95 4.91 -14.93
N ASP A 98 -11.83 5.66 -15.59
CA ASP A 98 -12.40 6.88 -15.03
C ASP A 98 -13.63 6.57 -14.17
N HIS A 99 -13.50 6.83 -12.86
CA HIS A 99 -14.57 6.73 -11.88
C HIS A 99 -14.84 8.08 -11.19
N THR A 100 -14.47 9.19 -11.82
CA THR A 100 -14.60 10.53 -11.23
C THR A 100 -16.07 10.86 -10.95
N GLY A 101 -16.40 11.06 -9.67
CA GLY A 101 -17.77 11.38 -9.25
C GLY A 101 -18.74 10.19 -9.21
N HIS A 102 -18.24 8.96 -9.40
CA HIS A 102 -19.05 7.75 -9.30
C HIS A 102 -19.18 7.27 -7.86
N ASP A 103 -20.26 6.54 -7.58
CA ASP A 103 -20.47 5.87 -6.30
C ASP A 103 -19.84 4.46 -6.37
N PHE A 104 -18.81 4.23 -5.56
CA PHE A 104 -18.12 2.95 -5.50
C PHE A 104 -17.82 2.56 -4.05
N TRP A 105 -17.62 1.26 -3.85
CA TRP A 105 -17.08 0.74 -2.61
C TRP A 105 -16.01 -0.31 -2.90
N MET A 106 -15.21 -0.61 -1.89
CA MET A 106 -14.23 -1.70 -1.91
C MET A 106 -14.58 -2.73 -0.83
N PHE A 107 -14.32 -4.00 -1.12
CA PHE A 107 -14.57 -5.08 -0.18
C PHE A 107 -13.54 -6.19 -0.34
N SER A 108 -13.40 -7.02 0.69
CA SER A 108 -12.57 -8.22 0.63
C SER A 108 -13.35 -9.33 -0.06
N SER A 109 -12.78 -9.87 -1.13
CA SER A 109 -13.39 -10.93 -1.91
C SER A 109 -13.25 -12.29 -1.22
N GLY A 110 -14.28 -13.13 -1.36
CA GLY A 110 -14.21 -14.56 -1.05
C GLY A 110 -13.56 -15.40 -2.16
N GLY A 111 -13.34 -14.80 -3.33
CA GLY A 111 -13.00 -15.44 -4.61
C GLY A 111 -13.82 -14.82 -5.75
N GLY A 112 -13.51 -15.16 -6.99
CA GLY A 112 -14.16 -14.59 -8.19
C GLY A 112 -13.13 -14.11 -9.21
N CYS A 113 -13.56 -13.30 -10.17
CA CYS A 113 -12.68 -12.73 -11.18
C CYS A 113 -13.08 -11.30 -11.57
N CYS A 114 -12.11 -10.54 -12.07
CA CYS A 114 -12.33 -9.19 -12.56
C CYS A 114 -13.18 -9.16 -13.84
N ASP A 115 -14.28 -8.41 -13.80
CA ASP A 115 -15.25 -8.23 -14.90
C ASP A 115 -14.85 -7.09 -15.87
N CYS A 116 -13.67 -6.50 -15.70
CA CYS A 116 -13.23 -5.41 -16.56
C CYS A 116 -13.14 -5.89 -18.03
N GLY A 117 -13.86 -5.21 -18.91
CA GLY A 117 -13.93 -5.52 -20.33
C GLY A 117 -14.93 -6.62 -20.69
N ASP A 118 -15.61 -7.20 -19.70
CA ASP A 118 -16.78 -8.04 -19.92
C ASP A 118 -18.00 -7.14 -20.23
N VAL A 119 -18.79 -7.52 -21.24
CA VAL A 119 -19.92 -6.73 -21.77
C VAL A 119 -21.27 -7.42 -21.59
N GLU A 120 -21.29 -8.56 -20.90
CA GLU A 120 -22.52 -9.30 -20.55
C GLU A 120 -23.44 -8.49 -19.63
#